data_AF-A0A1E7YZN2-F1
#
_entry.id   AF-A0A1E7YZN2-F1
#
_cell.length_a   1.000
_cell.length_b   1.000
_cell.length_c   1.000
_cell.angle_alpha   90.00
_cell.angle_beta   90.00
_cell.angle_gamma   90.00
#
_symmetry.space_group_name_H-M   'P 1'
#
loop_
_entity.id
_entity.type
_entity.pdbx_description
1 polymer ?
#
loop_
_entity_poly.entity_id
_entity_poly.type
_entity_poly.pdbx_seq_one_letter_code
_entity_poly.pdbx_strand_id
1 'polypeptide(L)'
;MSTEEDKKPPYAIINAQILSDYLLSLGVIPRCTVCLSESLSVPEVRSAAGSVSCGTPLGTYANLFIMKSAYGVNANINCYALICECCGHVMNFRAENVLAWRHKIIMDKNRESK
;
A
#
# COMPACT_ATOMS: atom_id res chain seq x y z
N MET A 1 7.25 33.12 6.47
CA MET A 1 6.57 32.62 5.27
C MET A 1 6.95 31.17 5.11
N SER A 2 6.17 30.29 5.72
CA SER A 2 6.43 28.84 5.69
C SER A 2 5.82 28.33 4.40
N THR A 3 6.64 27.94 3.44
CA THR A 3 6.19 27.24 2.24
C THR A 3 5.59 25.90 2.69
N GLU A 4 4.29 25.73 2.41
CA GLU A 4 3.61 24.43 2.45
C GLU A 4 4.29 23.51 1.44
N GLU A 5 5.41 22.90 1.82
CA GLU A 5 5.90 21.72 1.12
C GLU A 5 4.80 20.66 1.23
N ASP A 6 4.28 20.27 0.06
CA ASP A 6 3.42 19.13 -0.18
C ASP A 6 3.71 17.99 0.81
N LYS A 7 2.95 17.94 1.90
CA LYS A 7 3.00 16.83 2.85
C LYS A 7 2.36 15.63 2.17
N LYS A 8 3.14 14.95 1.32
CA LYS A 8 2.82 13.61 0.82
C LYS A 8 2.46 12.78 2.08
N PRO A 9 1.25 12.20 2.16
CA PRO A 9 0.84 11.53 3.38
C PRO A 9 1.90 10.47 3.74
N PRO A 10 2.32 10.38 5.02
CA PRO A 10 3.32 9.41 5.42
C PRO A 10 2.84 8.02 4.99
N TYR A 11 3.70 7.26 4.31
CA TYR A 11 3.37 5.94 3.80
C TYR A 11 2.77 5.10 4.94
N ALA A 12 1.47 4.81 4.84
CA ALA A 12 0.73 4.18 5.91
C ALA A 12 0.85 2.66 5.82
N ILE A 13 0.84 2.01 6.97
CA ILE A 13 0.72 0.55 7.09
C ILE A 13 -0.68 0.17 6.57
N ILE A 14 -0.72 -0.78 5.64
CA ILE A 14 -1.96 -1.29 5.05
C ILE A 14 -2.03 -2.79 5.33
N ASN A 15 -3.10 -3.25 5.98
CA ASN A 15 -3.32 -4.69 6.19
C ASN A 15 -4.11 -5.29 5.00
N ALA A 16 -4.28 -6.62 5.01
CA ALA A 16 -5.06 -7.32 3.98
C ALA A 16 -6.48 -6.79 3.87
N GLN A 17 -7.13 -6.47 4.98
CA GLN A 17 -8.48 -5.90 4.97
C GLN A 17 -8.56 -4.60 4.18
N ILE A 18 -7.63 -3.66 4.38
CA ILE A 18 -7.64 -2.37 3.68
C ILE A 18 -7.44 -2.55 2.17
N LEU A 19 -6.58 -3.49 1.73
CA LEU A 19 -6.45 -3.78 0.29
C LEU A 19 -7.68 -4.48 -0.27
N SER A 20 -8.29 -5.38 0.48
CA SER A 20 -9.56 -6.01 0.11
C SER A 20 -10.68 -4.98 -0.02
N ASP A 21 -10.80 -4.05 0.94
CA ASP A 21 -11.78 -2.95 0.92
C ASP A 21 -11.53 -2.01 -0.27
N TYR A 22 -10.27 -1.72 -0.57
CA TYR A 22 -9.90 -0.95 -1.76
C TYR A 22 -10.39 -1.63 -3.05
N LEU A 23 -10.15 -2.94 -3.19
CA LEU A 23 -10.62 -3.71 -4.35
C LEU A 23 -12.15 -3.73 -4.45
N LEU A 24 -12.82 -3.96 -3.33
CA LEU A 24 -14.27 -3.95 -3.26
C LEU A 24 -14.85 -2.57 -3.63
N SER A 25 -14.18 -1.48 -3.25
CA SER A 25 -14.57 -0.10 -3.65
C SER A 25 -14.49 0.14 -5.16
N LEU A 26 -13.68 -0.65 -5.87
CA LEU A 26 -13.57 -0.64 -7.33
C LEU A 26 -14.55 -1.63 -7.99
N GLY A 27 -15.38 -2.34 -7.22
CA GLY A 27 -16.24 -3.41 -7.71
C GLY A 27 -15.48 -4.71 -8.04
N VAL A 28 -14.25 -4.85 -7.56
CA VAL A 28 -13.40 -6.02 -7.80
C VAL A 28 -13.47 -6.96 -6.59
N ILE A 29 -13.79 -8.23 -6.84
CA ILE A 29 -13.74 -9.26 -5.80
C ILE A 29 -12.26 -9.61 -5.56
N PRO A 30 -11.75 -9.49 -4.32
CA PRO A 30 -10.36 -9.77 -4.00
C PRO A 30 -10.05 -11.27 -4.11
N ARG A 31 -9.61 -11.69 -5.29
CA ARG A 31 -9.22 -13.06 -5.65
C ARG A 31 -7.88 -13.07 -6.35
N CYS A 32 -7.16 -14.18 -6.22
CA CYS A 32 -5.95 -14.42 -6.99
C CYS A 32 -6.28 -14.43 -8.49
N THR A 33 -5.55 -13.65 -9.29
CA THR A 33 -5.70 -13.58 -10.75
C THR A 33 -5.27 -14.87 -11.46
N VAL A 34 -4.56 -15.77 -10.78
CA VAL A 34 -4.03 -17.03 -11.35
C VAL A 34 -4.89 -18.23 -10.96
N CYS A 35 -5.07 -18.49 -9.66
CA CYS A 35 -5.81 -19.66 -9.19
C CYS A 35 -7.22 -19.36 -8.67
N LEU A 36 -7.67 -18.10 -8.76
CA LEU A 36 -8.99 -17.64 -8.32
C LEU A 36 -9.30 -17.79 -6.82
N SER A 37 -8.33 -18.23 -6.01
CA SER A 37 -8.47 -18.34 -4.56
C SER A 37 -8.68 -16.97 -3.90
N GLU A 38 -9.55 -16.92 -2.89
CA GLU A 38 -9.82 -15.75 -2.04
C GLU A 38 -8.85 -15.66 -0.84
N SER A 39 -8.04 -16.69 -0.63
CA SER A 39 -7.04 -16.75 0.43
C SER A 39 -5.83 -15.92 0.03
N LEU A 40 -5.86 -14.65 0.46
CA LEU A 40 -4.88 -13.62 0.16
C LEU A 40 -4.32 -13.04 1.47
N SER A 41 -3.00 -12.85 1.51
CA SER A 41 -2.30 -12.21 2.62
C SER A 41 -1.49 -11.01 2.16
N VAL A 42 -1.18 -10.13 3.11
CA VAL A 42 -0.26 -9.01 2.88
C VAL A 42 1.05 -9.34 3.57
N PRO A 43 2.20 -9.25 2.87
CA PRO A 43 3.49 -9.48 3.50
C PRO A 43 3.78 -8.37 4.51
N GLU A 44 3.98 -8.75 5.77
CA GLU A 44 4.50 -7.85 6.79
C GLU A 44 6.03 -7.80 6.71
N VAL A 45 6.58 -6.72 6.17
CA VAL A 45 8.02 -6.48 6.22
C VAL A 45 8.34 -5.77 7.53
N ARG A 46 8.93 -6.51 8.47
CA ARG A 46 9.54 -5.91 9.66
C ARG A 46 10.94 -5.46 9.26
N SER A 47 11.19 -4.15 9.26
CA SER A 47 12.58 -3.68 9.23
C SER A 47 13.25 -4.16 10.50
N ALA A 48 14.24 -5.05 10.40
CA ALA A 48 15.20 -5.24 11.47
C ALA A 48 15.77 -3.85 11.80
N ALA A 49 15.80 -3.49 13.08
CA ALA A 49 16.38 -2.23 13.52
C ALA A 49 17.82 -2.16 13.00
N GLY A 50 18.13 -1.18 12.12
CA GLY A 50 19.52 -0.86 11.79
C GLY A 50 19.88 -0.45 10.37
N SER A 51 19.01 -0.54 9.35
CA SER A 51 19.48 -0.31 7.96
C SER A 51 18.56 0.49 7.04
N VAL A 52 17.64 1.31 7.57
CA VAL A 52 16.89 2.27 6.72
C VAL A 52 17.59 3.63 6.75
N SER A 53 18.66 3.75 5.97
CA SER A 53 19.34 5.02 5.73
C SER A 53 18.54 5.85 4.70
N CYS A 54 17.37 6.38 5.07
CA CYS A 54 16.74 7.48 4.34
C CYS A 54 15.53 8.06 5.12
N GLY A 55 15.76 8.74 6.24
CA GLY A 55 14.77 9.63 6.87
C GLY A 55 13.44 9.00 7.35
N THR A 56 13.22 7.71 7.15
CA THR A 56 12.05 6.98 7.64
C THR A 56 12.29 6.56 9.08
N PRO A 57 11.40 6.92 10.02
CA PRO A 57 11.54 6.54 11.42
C PRO A 57 11.70 5.01 11.57
N LEU A 58 12.71 4.61 12.33
CA LEU A 58 12.91 3.22 12.77
C LEU A 58 11.62 2.71 13.42
N GLY A 59 11.13 1.54 12.97
CA GLY A 59 9.90 0.92 13.47
C GLY A 59 8.65 1.12 12.60
N THR A 60 8.78 1.71 11.41
CA THR A 60 7.63 1.92 10.51
C THR A 60 7.37 0.64 9.69
N TYR A 61 6.28 -0.07 10.00
CA TYR A 61 5.83 -1.30 9.32
C TYR A 61 5.33 -1.02 7.88
N ALA A 62 6.15 -0.43 7.02
CA ALA A 62 5.74 -0.18 5.64
C ALA A 62 5.84 -1.49 4.84
N ASN A 63 4.70 -2.12 4.55
CA ASN A 63 4.56 -3.22 3.59
C ASN A 63 4.63 -2.74 2.13
N LEU A 64 5.55 -1.81 1.86
CA LEU A 64 5.69 -1.08 0.61
C LEU A 64 6.95 -1.58 -0.11
N PHE A 65 6.82 -1.89 -1.40
CA PHE A 65 7.90 -2.40 -2.22
C PHE A 65 8.11 -1.52 -3.44
N ILE A 66 9.36 -1.39 -3.86
CA ILE A 66 9.72 -0.64 -5.07
C ILE A 66 9.72 -1.60 -6.26
N MET A 67 8.76 -1.44 -7.16
CA MET A 67 8.79 -2.08 -8.46
C MET A 67 9.73 -1.29 -9.38
N LYS A 68 10.87 -1.91 -9.72
CA LYS A 68 11.88 -1.28 -10.59
C LYS A 68 11.37 -1.14 -12.01
N SER A 69 11.55 0.03 -12.59
CA SER A 69 11.22 0.30 -13.98
C SER A 69 12.43 0.07 -14.89
N ALA A 70 12.18 -0.49 -16.07
CA ALA A 70 13.20 -0.59 -17.12
C ALA A 70 13.61 0.80 -17.66
N TYR A 71 12.78 1.83 -17.46
CA TYR A 71 13.00 3.20 -17.93
C TYR A 71 13.84 4.06 -16.96
N GLY A 72 14.43 3.44 -15.93
CA GLY A 72 15.32 4.09 -14.97
C GLY A 72 14.69 4.36 -13.60
N VAL A 73 15.52 4.80 -12.65
CA VAL A 73 15.16 4.92 -11.22
C VAL A 73 14.03 5.91 -10.95
N ASN A 74 13.90 6.95 -11.79
CA ASN A 74 12.85 7.96 -11.66
C ASN A 74 11.47 7.43 -12.08
N ALA A 75 11.41 6.29 -12.77
CA ALA A 75 10.18 5.64 -13.17
C ALA A 75 9.80 4.47 -12.24
N ASN A 76 10.52 4.28 -11.13
CA ASN A 76 10.17 3.27 -10.13
C ASN A 76 8.82 3.56 -9.49
N ILE A 77 8.07 2.50 -9.16
CA ILE A 77 6.72 2.61 -8.62
C ILE A 77 6.70 1.97 -7.24
N ASN A 78 6.16 2.70 -6.27
CA ASN A 78 5.88 2.19 -4.94
C ASN A 78 4.57 1.39 -4.96
N CYS A 79 4.60 0.15 -4.49
CA CYS A 79 3.47 -0.77 -4.52
C CYS A 79 3.22 -1.43 -3.15
N TYR A 80 1.96 -1.73 -2.88
CA TYR A 80 1.55 -2.74 -1.90
C TYR A 80 1.38 -4.09 -2.60
N ALA A 81 1.64 -5.18 -1.89
CA ALA A 81 1.50 -6.53 -2.42
C ALA A 81 0.38 -7.30 -1.71
N LEU A 82 -0.39 -8.07 -2.48
CA LEU A 82 -1.20 -9.19 -1.99
C LEU A 82 -0.58 -10.48 -2.51
N ILE A 83 -0.40 -11.46 -1.63
CA ILE A 83 0.14 -12.77 -1.94
C ILE A 83 -0.97 -13.79 -1.82
N CYS A 84 -1.17 -14.59 -2.85
CA CYS A 84 -2.08 -15.73 -2.75
C CYS A 84 -1.45 -16.84 -1.91
N GLU A 85 -2.12 -17.27 -0.83
CA GLU A 85 -1.58 -18.32 0.03
C GLU A 85 -1.68 -19.71 -0.63
N CYS A 86 -2.51 -19.86 -1.66
CA CYS A 86 -2.69 -21.11 -2.39
C CYS A 86 -1.58 -21.36 -3.44
N CYS A 87 -1.18 -20.33 -4.20
CA CYS A 87 -0.22 -20.50 -5.31
C CYS A 87 1.02 -19.58 -5.23
N GLY A 88 1.12 -18.72 -4.21
CA GLY A 88 2.23 -17.79 -4.04
C GLY A 88 2.24 -16.61 -5.01
N HIS A 89 1.23 -16.47 -5.88
CA HIS A 89 1.18 -15.38 -6.85
C HIS A 89 1.09 -14.02 -6.14
N VAL A 90 1.93 -13.07 -6.58
CA VAL A 90 2.04 -11.71 -6.01
C VAL A 90 1.34 -10.71 -6.92
N MET A 91 0.32 -10.05 -6.37
CA MET A 91 -0.44 -8.99 -7.02
C MET A 91 -0.01 -7.64 -6.45
N ASN A 92 0.43 -6.73 -7.33
CA ASN A 92 0.98 -5.43 -6.93
C ASN A 92 -0.02 -4.31 -7.21
N PHE A 93 -0.22 -3.43 -6.23
CA PHE A 93 -1.11 -2.28 -6.31
C PHE A 93 -0.33 -0.99 -6.07
N ARG A 94 -0.49 0.01 -6.93
CA ARG A 94 0.18 1.31 -6.77
C ARG A 94 -0.19 1.93 -5.42
N ALA A 95 0.82 2.21 -4.60
CA ALA A 95 0.61 2.73 -3.25
C ALA A 95 -0.11 4.08 -3.26
N GLU A 96 0.17 4.93 -4.24
CA GLU A 96 -0.46 6.25 -4.39
C GLU A 96 -1.99 6.14 -4.52
N ASN A 97 -2.47 5.16 -5.29
CA ASN A 97 -3.90 4.95 -5.49
C ASN A 97 -4.58 4.47 -4.20
N VAL A 98 -3.97 3.50 -3.52
CA VAL A 98 -4.48 2.93 -2.27
C VAL A 98 -4.52 3.99 -1.17
N LEU A 99 -3.46 4.81 -1.04
CA LEU A 99 -3.36 5.86 -0.05
C LEU A 99 -4.32 7.02 -0.33
N ALA A 100 -4.47 7.43 -1.60
CA ALA A 100 -5.43 8.47 -1.98
C ALA A 100 -6.87 8.04 -1.66
N TRP A 101 -7.24 6.79 -2.00
CA TRP A 101 -8.53 6.22 -1.65
C TRP A 101 -8.74 6.19 -0.13
N ARG A 102 -7.77 5.66 0.63
CA ARG A 102 -7.87 5.58 2.09
C ARG A 102 -8.02 6.96 2.74
N HIS A 103 -7.28 7.95 2.25
CA HIS A 103 -7.38 9.32 2.74
C HIS A 103 -8.77 9.90 2.53
N LYS A 104 -9.35 9.70 1.35
CA LYS A 104 -10.72 10.11 1.04
C LYS A 104 -11.73 9.49 2.01
N ILE A 105 -11.67 8.18 2.23
CA ILE A 105 -12.57 7.47 3.16
C ILE A 105 -12.47 8.02 4.59
N ILE A 106 -11.26 8.35 5.07
CA ILE A 106 -11.07 8.93 6.40
C ILE A 106 -11.68 10.33 6.49
N MET A 107 -11.50 11.15 5.45
CA MET A 107 -12.06 12.50 5.41
C MET A 107 -13.59 12.50 5.35
N ASP A 108 -14.18 11.59 4.57
CA ASP A 108 -15.64 11.46 4.46
C ASP A 108 -16.26 11.04 5.80
N LYS A 109 -15.68 10.05 6.50
CA LYS A 109 -16.14 9.63 7.84
C LYS A 109 -16.10 10.76 8.88
N ASN A 110 -15.08 11.60 8.83
CA ASN A 110 -14.95 12.74 9.75
C ASN A 110 -15.98 13.84 9.49
N ARG A 111 -16.54 13.91 8.27
CA ARG A 111 -17.58 14.86 7.89
C ARG A 111 -18.98 14.42 8.33
N GLU A 112 -19.25 13.12 8.31
CA GLU A 112 -20.52 12.53 8.77
C GLU A 112 -20.65 12.50 10.30
N SER A 113 -19.56 12.69 11.03
CA SER A 113 -19.51 12.69 12.50
C SER A 113 -19.67 14.08 13.13
N LYS A 114 -19.97 15.12 12.34
CA LYS A 114 -20.20 16.51 12.75
C LYS A 114 -21.62 16.93 12.41
#